data_AF-A0A523LGX2-F1
#
_entry.id   AF-A0A523LGX2-F1
#
_cell.length_a   1.000
_cell.length_b   1.000
_cell.length_c   1.000
_cell.angle_alpha   90.00
_cell.angle_beta   90.00
_cell.angle_gamma   90.00
#
_symmetry.space_group_name_H-M   'P 1'
#
loop_
_entity.id
_entity.type
_entity.pdbx_description
1 polymer ?
#
loop_
_entity_poly.entity_id
_entity_poly.type
_entity_poly.pdbx_seq_one_letter_code
_entity_poly.pdbx_strand_id
1 'polypeptide(L)'
;MLDNHPMRQGQLMRGRLTDFRPVISFLSILLLSSCGGGGSTVASSPPPPPPPPSPPPPAAITVTTNRVFSQVTLQAPVAMMQAPGDTSRWFVVEQQGIVRVFPNMANVTNNDVSVFIDISARVVSGGERGLLGMAFHPNFSNGNFEVFVSYTRSNGGQRESIIRRFRSFDNGLTLDDTVDEIILTIPQDNSNHNGGQIAFGPDGFLYAGWGDGGGGGDPFERAQDNNYLLGTFTRIDVDGGVPYAIPA
;
A
#
# COMPACT_ATOMS: atom_id res chain seq x y z
N MET A 1 -15.25 -48.34 -31.68
CA MET A 1 -16.36 -48.14 -30.73
C MET A 1 -15.89 -47.06 -29.76
N LEU A 2 -15.81 -45.77 -30.11
CA LEU A 2 -16.88 -44.86 -30.56
C LEU A 2 -18.12 -44.98 -29.68
N ASP A 3 -18.27 -44.07 -28.72
CA ASP A 3 -19.44 -43.20 -28.74
C ASP A 3 -19.10 -41.79 -28.24
N ASN A 4 -19.22 -40.87 -29.20
CA ASN A 4 -19.21 -39.42 -29.08
C ASN A 4 -20.67 -38.99 -28.96
N HIS A 5 -21.02 -38.15 -27.98
CA HIS A 5 -22.20 -37.30 -28.12
C HIS A 5 -21.91 -35.86 -27.65
N PRO A 6 -22.10 -34.85 -28.53
CA PRO A 6 -21.83 -33.45 -28.23
C PRO A 6 -23.06 -32.73 -27.65
N MET A 7 -22.82 -31.82 -26.71
CA MET A 7 -23.82 -30.86 -26.23
C MET A 7 -23.98 -29.70 -27.22
N ARG A 8 -25.25 -29.36 -27.48
CA ARG A 8 -25.76 -28.42 -28.47
C ARG A 8 -25.38 -26.96 -28.20
N GLN A 9 -25.21 -26.25 -29.32
CA GLN A 9 -25.27 -24.80 -29.47
C GLN A 9 -26.58 -24.20 -28.94
N GLY A 10 -26.46 -23.07 -28.23
CA GLY A 10 -27.55 -22.14 -27.90
C GLY A 10 -27.22 -20.74 -28.41
N GLN A 11 -28.22 -20.12 -29.02
CA GLN A 11 -28.17 -18.94 -29.90
C GLN A 11 -27.74 -17.61 -29.26
N LEU A 12 -27.16 -16.80 -30.15
CA LEU A 12 -27.03 -15.34 -30.11
C LEU A 12 -28.35 -14.62 -29.82
N MET A 13 -28.30 -13.63 -28.93
CA MET A 13 -29.24 -12.50 -28.90
C MET A 13 -28.42 -11.20 -28.83
N ARG A 14 -28.46 -10.45 -29.94
CA ARG A 14 -28.00 -9.06 -30.05
C ARG A 14 -29.02 -8.16 -29.35
N GLY A 15 -28.58 -7.40 -28.34
CA GLY A 15 -29.30 -6.23 -27.81
C GLY A 15 -28.63 -4.95 -28.31
N ARG A 16 -29.37 -4.14 -29.05
CA ARG A 16 -28.92 -2.91 -29.72
C ARG A 16 -29.18 -1.69 -28.82
N LEU A 17 -28.27 -0.72 -28.93
CA LEU A 17 -28.25 0.64 -28.38
C LEU A 17 -29.56 1.43 -28.56
N THR A 18 -29.93 2.21 -27.54
CA THR A 18 -30.62 3.53 -27.51
C THR A 18 -30.71 3.93 -26.02
N ASP A 19 -30.68 5.16 -25.51
CA ASP A 19 -30.47 6.53 -25.99
C ASP A 19 -30.09 7.34 -24.73
N PHE A 20 -29.02 8.16 -24.79
CA PHE A 20 -28.74 9.17 -23.77
C PHE A 20 -29.43 10.49 -24.20
N ARG A 21 -30.34 11.02 -23.38
CA ARG A 21 -30.91 12.37 -23.54
C ARG A 21 -30.50 13.24 -22.36
N PRO A 22 -29.85 14.41 -22.55
CA PRO A 22 -29.65 15.37 -21.49
C PRO A 22 -30.90 16.26 -21.37
N VAL A 23 -31.45 16.37 -20.15
CA VAL A 23 -32.49 17.35 -19.83
C VAL A 23 -31.81 18.63 -19.38
N ILE A 24 -31.78 19.63 -20.26
CA ILE A 24 -31.62 21.04 -19.91
C ILE A 24 -33.04 21.56 -19.63
N SER A 25 -33.28 22.18 -18.48
CA SER A 25 -34.51 22.95 -18.29
C SER A 25 -34.30 24.22 -17.49
N PHE A 26 -35.01 25.22 -17.99
CA PHE A 26 -34.80 26.65 -17.87
C PHE A 26 -35.29 27.23 -16.55
N LEU A 27 -34.54 28.24 -16.13
CA LEU A 27 -34.94 29.34 -15.26
C LEU A 27 -36.26 29.98 -15.76
N SER A 28 -37.27 30.09 -14.90
CA SER A 28 -38.46 30.93 -15.13
C SER A 28 -38.68 31.87 -13.94
N ILE A 29 -38.86 33.14 -14.30
CA ILE A 29 -38.90 34.35 -13.47
C ILE A 29 -40.34 34.71 -13.10
N LEU A 30 -40.48 35.19 -11.85
CA LEU A 30 -41.47 36.11 -11.25
C LEU A 30 -42.96 36.03 -11.63
N LEU A 31 -43.80 36.23 -10.61
CA LEU A 31 -44.85 37.26 -10.61
C LEU A 31 -45.14 37.76 -9.18
N LEU A 32 -45.24 39.09 -9.06
CA LEU A 32 -45.48 39.87 -7.85
C LEU A 32 -46.97 39.92 -7.45
N SER A 33 -47.22 40.15 -6.16
CA SER A 33 -48.46 40.72 -5.60
C SER A 33 -48.04 41.48 -4.33
N SER A 34 -47.86 42.80 -4.36
CA SER A 34 -48.86 43.90 -4.34
C SER A 34 -49.30 44.34 -2.93
N CYS A 35 -49.12 45.65 -2.71
CA CYS A 35 -49.80 46.59 -1.83
C CYS A 35 -49.71 46.49 -0.29
N GLY A 36 -49.09 47.52 0.30
CA GLY A 36 -49.90 48.58 0.92
C GLY A 36 -49.64 48.91 2.38
N GLY A 37 -49.17 50.15 2.63
CA GLY A 37 -49.56 50.93 3.81
C GLY A 37 -48.51 51.07 4.92
N GLY A 38 -48.06 52.31 5.15
CA GLY A 38 -47.34 52.66 6.38
C GLY A 38 -46.36 53.81 6.18
N GLY A 39 -46.86 55.04 6.24
CA GLY A 39 -46.02 56.23 6.32
C GLY A 39 -45.17 56.18 7.58
N SER A 40 -43.85 56.09 7.39
CA SER A 40 -42.86 56.45 8.39
C SER A 40 -41.70 57.05 7.60
N THR A 41 -41.37 58.30 7.89
CA THR A 41 -40.12 58.93 7.43
C THR A 41 -38.97 58.18 8.09
N VAL A 42 -38.59 57.04 7.53
CA VAL A 42 -37.35 56.36 7.88
C VAL A 42 -36.26 57.17 7.21
N ALA A 43 -35.51 57.92 8.02
CA ALA A 43 -34.26 58.52 7.57
C ALA A 43 -33.46 57.44 6.85
N SER A 44 -33.14 57.65 5.58
CA SER A 44 -32.34 56.71 4.80
C SER A 44 -31.01 56.53 5.53
N SER A 45 -30.85 55.39 6.20
CA SER A 45 -29.57 55.02 6.79
C SER A 45 -28.51 55.02 5.69
N PRO A 46 -27.32 55.59 5.92
CA PRO A 46 -26.25 55.55 4.94
C PRO A 46 -25.95 54.10 4.56
N PRO A 47 -25.57 53.82 3.30
CA PRO A 47 -25.21 52.46 2.89
C PRO A 47 -24.08 51.94 3.80
N PRO A 48 -24.10 50.64 4.14
CA PRO A 48 -23.03 50.06 4.95
C PRO A 48 -21.69 50.27 4.25
N PRO A 49 -20.59 50.46 5.02
CA PRO A 49 -19.27 50.55 4.43
C PRO A 49 -18.96 49.27 3.63
N PRO A 50 -18.13 49.37 2.58
CA PRO A 50 -17.70 48.21 1.82
C PRO A 50 -17.03 47.20 2.76
N PRO A 51 -17.19 45.89 2.50
CA PRO A 51 -16.50 44.88 3.29
C PRO A 51 -14.98 45.09 3.20
N PRO A 52 -14.23 44.78 4.27
CA PRO A 52 -12.78 44.85 4.24
C PRO A 52 -12.23 43.96 3.10
N PRO A 53 -11.09 44.34 2.51
CA PRO A 53 -10.45 43.52 1.48
C PRO A 53 -10.16 42.12 2.04
N SER A 54 -10.35 41.10 1.21
CA SER A 54 -10.01 39.73 1.57
C SER A 54 -8.51 39.63 1.91
N PRO A 55 -8.12 38.83 2.91
CA PRO A 55 -6.70 38.62 3.21
C PRO A 55 -5.99 38.05 1.97
N PRO A 56 -4.71 38.40 1.76
CA PRO A 56 -3.94 37.85 0.65
C PRO A 56 -3.87 36.30 0.76
N PRO A 57 -3.84 35.58 -0.37
CA PRO A 57 -3.67 34.13 -0.36
C PRO A 57 -2.41 33.74 0.42
N PRO A 58 -2.39 32.57 1.10
CA PRO A 58 -1.18 32.04 1.68
C PRO A 58 -0.05 31.99 0.64
N ALA A 59 1.17 32.31 1.07
CA ALA A 59 2.33 32.20 0.20
C ALA A 59 2.42 30.77 -0.37
N ALA A 60 2.65 30.66 -1.68
CA ALA A 60 2.75 29.36 -2.34
C ALA A 60 3.97 28.60 -1.79
N ILE A 61 3.73 27.42 -1.21
CA ILE A 61 4.80 26.49 -0.83
C ILE A 61 5.33 25.86 -2.12
N THR A 62 6.60 26.09 -2.42
CA THR A 62 7.27 25.43 -3.56
C THR A 62 7.99 24.19 -3.05
N VAL A 63 7.58 23.02 -3.55
CA VAL A 63 8.26 21.74 -3.31
C VAL A 63 9.09 21.42 -4.55
N THR A 64 10.37 21.10 -4.34
CA THR A 64 11.25 20.61 -5.41
C THR A 64 11.78 19.23 -5.04
N THR A 65 12.08 18.43 -6.06
CA THR A 65 12.71 17.12 -5.89
C THR A 65 14.12 17.17 -6.46
N ASN A 66 15.07 16.57 -5.74
CA ASN A 66 16.44 16.39 -6.21
C ASN A 66 16.71 14.91 -6.38
N ARG A 67 17.27 14.51 -7.52
CA ARG A 67 17.67 13.13 -7.73
C ARG A 67 18.88 12.81 -6.83
N VAL A 68 18.71 11.84 -5.95
CA VAL A 68 19.78 11.26 -5.13
C VAL A 68 20.21 9.90 -5.69
N PHE A 69 21.42 9.45 -5.34
CA PHE A 69 21.97 8.14 -5.71
C PHE A 69 21.90 7.87 -7.23
N SER A 70 22.21 8.88 -8.05
CA SER A 70 22.00 8.85 -9.50
C SER A 70 22.83 7.81 -10.26
N GLN A 71 23.88 7.28 -9.63
CA GLN A 71 24.77 6.24 -10.15
C GLN A 71 24.43 4.84 -9.63
N VAL A 72 23.35 4.69 -8.87
CA VAL A 72 22.81 3.41 -8.42
C VAL A 72 21.64 3.02 -9.32
N THR A 73 21.66 1.78 -9.80
CA THR A 73 20.61 1.17 -10.62
C THR A 73 19.88 0.13 -9.78
N LEU A 74 18.57 0.30 -9.63
CA LEU A 74 17.69 -0.58 -8.86
C LEU A 74 16.65 -1.19 -9.80
N GLN A 75 16.18 -2.39 -9.47
CA GLN A 75 15.18 -3.12 -10.25
C GLN A 75 13.87 -3.17 -9.47
N ALA A 76 12.84 -2.48 -9.99
CA ALA A 76 11.51 -2.40 -9.38
C ALA A 76 11.54 -2.19 -7.83
N PRO A 77 12.18 -1.10 -7.34
CA PRO A 77 12.23 -0.85 -5.91
C PRO A 77 10.84 -0.52 -5.37
N VAL A 78 10.47 -1.14 -4.24
CA VAL A 78 9.15 -0.94 -3.58
C VAL A 78 9.26 -0.29 -2.20
N ALA A 79 10.42 -0.37 -1.56
CA ALA A 79 10.68 0.28 -0.28
C ALA A 79 12.16 0.62 -0.13
N MET A 80 12.46 1.62 0.71
CA MET A 80 13.81 2.04 1.05
C MET A 80 13.83 2.49 2.52
N MET A 81 14.79 1.99 3.30
CA MET A 81 14.85 2.25 4.75
C MET A 81 16.27 2.13 5.30
N GLN A 82 16.46 2.62 6.52
CA GLN A 82 17.69 2.45 7.30
C GLN A 82 17.39 1.59 8.53
N ALA A 83 18.38 0.85 9.02
CA ALA A 83 18.19 0.05 10.22
C ALA A 83 18.13 0.96 11.48
N PRO A 84 17.38 0.57 12.53
CA PRO A 84 17.32 1.35 13.77
C PRO A 84 18.71 1.64 14.33
N GLY A 85 19.06 2.91 14.48
CA GLY A 85 20.38 3.33 15.00
C GLY A 85 21.54 3.27 13.98
N ASP A 86 21.32 2.85 12.73
CA ASP A 86 22.32 2.90 11.67
C ASP A 86 21.85 3.78 10.51
N THR A 87 22.40 4.99 10.42
CA THR A 87 22.13 5.94 9.32
C THR A 87 23.19 5.90 8.21
N SER A 88 24.16 4.98 8.30
CA SER A 88 25.33 4.94 7.42
C SER A 88 25.06 4.23 6.10
N ARG A 89 24.00 3.42 6.01
CA ARG A 89 23.62 2.65 4.82
C ARG A 89 22.12 2.72 4.57
N TRP A 90 21.74 2.43 3.33
CA TRP A 90 20.36 2.26 2.92
C TRP A 90 20.11 0.82 2.48
N PHE A 91 18.92 0.31 2.82
CA PHE A 91 18.41 -0.96 2.35
C PHE A 91 17.24 -0.70 1.41
N VAL A 92 17.30 -1.27 0.21
CA VAL A 92 16.27 -1.13 -0.82
C VAL A 92 15.67 -2.49 -1.12
N VAL A 93 14.34 -2.56 -1.01
CA VAL A 93 13.55 -3.75 -1.28
C VAL A 93 13.18 -3.76 -2.76
N GLU A 94 13.66 -4.74 -3.51
CA GLU A 94 13.34 -4.96 -4.92
C GLU A 94 12.24 -6.01 -5.05
N GLN A 95 11.20 -5.71 -5.85
CA GLN A 95 9.99 -6.53 -5.97
C GLN A 95 10.27 -8.00 -6.30
N GLN A 96 11.36 -8.28 -7.01
CA GLN A 96 11.76 -9.63 -7.42
C GLN A 96 12.27 -10.53 -6.27
N GLY A 97 12.35 -10.03 -5.03
CA GLY A 97 12.80 -10.81 -3.88
C GLY A 97 14.25 -10.58 -3.47
N ILE A 98 14.81 -9.42 -3.83
CA ILE A 98 16.19 -9.06 -3.47
C ILE A 98 16.15 -7.82 -2.59
N VAL A 99 16.95 -7.79 -1.53
CA VAL A 99 17.23 -6.57 -0.77
C VAL A 99 18.64 -6.12 -1.10
N ARG A 100 18.78 -4.91 -1.62
CA ARG A 100 20.07 -4.27 -1.88
C ARG A 100 20.48 -3.43 -0.69
N VAL A 101 21.78 -3.35 -0.42
CA VAL A 101 22.34 -2.45 0.59
C VAL A 101 23.50 -1.65 -0.01
N PHE A 102 23.57 -0.36 0.31
CA PHE A 102 24.66 0.51 -0.11
C PHE A 102 24.90 1.66 0.88
N PRO A 103 26.11 2.26 0.91
CA PRO A 103 26.41 3.39 1.78
C PRO A 103 25.54 4.63 1.50
N ASN A 104 25.17 5.34 2.57
CA ASN A 104 24.49 6.62 2.50
C ASN A 104 25.48 7.75 2.16
N MET A 105 25.97 7.76 0.92
CA MET A 105 26.95 8.72 0.41
C MET A 105 26.51 9.27 -0.95
N ALA A 106 26.75 10.55 -1.21
CA ALA A 106 26.26 11.24 -2.41
C ALA A 106 26.85 10.66 -3.72
N ASN A 107 28.08 10.16 -3.67
CA ASN A 107 28.82 9.60 -4.80
C ASN A 107 28.78 8.06 -4.85
N VAL A 108 27.86 7.42 -4.14
CA VAL A 108 27.67 5.97 -4.20
C VAL A 108 27.35 5.50 -5.61
N THR A 109 27.96 4.39 -6.02
CA THR A 109 27.87 3.82 -7.37
C THR A 109 27.37 2.38 -7.32
N ASN A 110 27.06 1.79 -8.47
CA ASN A 110 26.73 0.37 -8.58
C ASN A 110 27.81 -0.57 -8.00
N ASN A 111 29.08 -0.16 -7.95
CA ASN A 111 30.16 -0.98 -7.37
C ASN A 111 30.07 -1.06 -5.84
N ASP A 112 29.34 -0.14 -5.21
CA ASP A 112 29.16 -0.09 -3.75
C ASP A 112 27.88 -0.82 -3.31
N VAL A 113 27.07 -1.31 -4.27
CA VAL A 113 25.81 -1.99 -4.00
C VAL A 113 26.06 -3.48 -3.76
N SER A 114 25.63 -3.97 -2.60
CA SER A 114 25.69 -5.38 -2.22
C SER A 114 24.28 -5.97 -2.08
N VAL A 115 24.19 -7.30 -2.08
CA VAL A 115 22.97 -8.02 -1.73
C VAL A 115 22.95 -8.25 -0.23
N PHE A 116 21.89 -7.81 0.44
CA PHE A 116 21.64 -8.10 1.85
C PHE A 116 20.95 -9.47 2.03
N ILE A 117 19.99 -9.78 1.16
CA ILE A 117 19.36 -11.10 1.03
C ILE A 117 18.82 -11.28 -0.39
N ASP A 118 18.85 -12.52 -0.90
CA ASP A 118 18.17 -12.94 -2.12
C ASP A 118 17.24 -14.11 -1.82
N ILE A 119 15.93 -13.85 -1.83
CA ILE A 119 14.87 -14.85 -1.69
C ILE A 119 14.03 -14.96 -2.97
N SER A 120 14.57 -14.54 -4.13
CA SER A 120 13.85 -14.52 -5.40
C SER A 120 13.26 -15.88 -5.78
N ALA A 121 13.94 -16.98 -5.43
CA ALA A 121 13.46 -18.34 -5.64
C ALA A 121 12.17 -18.68 -4.85
N ARG A 122 11.83 -17.89 -3.83
CA ARG A 122 10.65 -18.08 -2.96
C ARG A 122 9.50 -17.15 -3.33
N VAL A 123 9.76 -16.16 -4.19
CA VAL A 123 8.86 -15.05 -4.47
C VAL A 123 8.23 -15.25 -5.84
N VAL A 124 6.91 -15.07 -5.91
CA VAL A 124 6.22 -14.84 -7.18
C VAL A 124 6.06 -13.33 -7.32
N SER A 125 6.65 -12.74 -8.36
CA SER A 125 6.64 -11.29 -8.58
C SER A 125 5.81 -10.88 -9.81
N GLY A 126 5.60 -9.56 -9.94
CA GLY A 126 4.94 -8.92 -11.08
C GLY A 126 3.53 -8.40 -10.76
N GLY A 127 3.16 -7.28 -11.38
CA GLY A 127 1.97 -6.54 -10.96
C GLY A 127 2.13 -6.07 -9.51
N GLU A 128 1.17 -6.42 -8.66
CA GLU A 128 1.19 -6.11 -7.22
C GLU A 128 1.82 -7.21 -6.35
N ARG A 129 2.33 -8.28 -6.99
CA ARG A 129 3.02 -9.38 -6.31
C ARG A 129 4.51 -9.13 -6.23
N GLY A 130 5.15 -9.71 -5.23
CA GLY A 130 6.59 -9.70 -5.08
C GLY A 130 7.00 -9.76 -3.62
N LEU A 131 8.23 -9.33 -3.35
CA LEU A 131 8.64 -8.86 -2.04
C LEU A 131 8.12 -7.43 -1.87
N LEU A 132 7.23 -7.22 -0.90
CA LEU A 132 6.41 -6.01 -0.76
C LEU A 132 6.68 -5.23 0.51
N GLY A 133 7.23 -5.88 1.55
CA GLY A 133 7.56 -5.23 2.81
C GLY A 133 8.82 -5.80 3.45
N MET A 134 9.50 -4.96 4.22
CA MET A 134 10.61 -5.35 5.08
C MET A 134 10.56 -4.49 6.36
N ALA A 135 10.89 -5.08 7.49
CA ALA A 135 11.06 -4.35 8.76
C ALA A 135 12.22 -4.95 9.56
N PHE A 136 13.10 -4.08 10.04
CA PHE A 136 14.09 -4.47 11.05
C PHE A 136 13.40 -4.64 12.40
N HIS A 137 13.82 -5.63 13.18
CA HIS A 137 13.44 -5.68 14.59
C HIS A 137 13.92 -4.39 15.31
N PRO A 138 13.17 -3.82 16.27
CA PRO A 138 13.58 -2.59 16.96
C PRO A 138 14.95 -2.69 17.66
N ASN A 139 15.32 -3.89 18.09
CA ASN A 139 16.63 -4.19 18.70
C ASN A 139 17.70 -4.70 17.71
N PHE A 140 17.50 -4.53 16.40
CA PHE A 140 18.40 -5.06 15.36
C PHE A 140 19.88 -4.71 15.64
N SER A 141 20.18 -3.44 15.86
CA SER A 141 21.55 -2.94 16.13
C SER A 141 22.08 -3.26 17.52
N ASN A 142 21.22 -3.80 18.40
CA ASN A 142 21.58 -4.21 19.77
C ASN A 142 21.85 -5.72 19.87
N GLY A 143 22.20 -6.36 18.75
CA GLY A 143 22.61 -7.78 18.71
C GLY A 143 21.48 -8.78 18.42
N ASN A 144 20.22 -8.34 18.31
CA ASN A 144 19.13 -9.23 17.91
C ASN A 144 19.28 -9.64 16.42
N PHE A 145 19.64 -8.69 15.56
CA PHE A 145 19.92 -8.92 14.14
C PHE A 145 18.81 -9.64 13.34
N GLU A 146 17.55 -9.54 13.78
CA GLU A 146 16.40 -10.12 13.06
C GLU A 146 15.75 -9.11 12.11
N VAL A 147 15.31 -9.62 10.97
CA VAL A 147 14.61 -8.87 9.92
C VAL A 147 13.40 -9.66 9.47
N PHE A 148 12.30 -8.94 9.27
CA PHE A 148 11.04 -9.48 8.79
C PHE A 148 10.84 -9.03 7.35
N VAL A 149 10.36 -9.93 6.51
CA VAL A 149 9.97 -9.63 5.13
C VAL A 149 8.56 -10.11 4.87
N SER A 150 7.86 -9.41 3.99
CA SER A 150 6.51 -9.72 3.55
C SER A 150 6.50 -9.88 2.03
N TYR A 151 6.10 -11.05 1.54
CA TYR A 151 6.14 -11.36 0.12
C TYR A 151 5.05 -12.34 -0.32
N THR A 152 4.76 -12.35 -1.62
CA THR A 152 3.82 -13.29 -2.22
C THR A 152 4.53 -14.51 -2.80
N ARG A 153 3.95 -15.70 -2.63
CA ARG A 153 4.44 -16.95 -3.25
C ARG A 153 3.30 -17.78 -3.84
N SER A 154 3.67 -18.86 -4.53
CA SER A 154 2.74 -19.93 -4.88
C SER A 154 3.18 -21.24 -4.22
N ASN A 155 2.25 -21.89 -3.53
CA ASN A 155 2.47 -23.16 -2.86
C ASN A 155 1.43 -24.17 -3.35
N GLY A 156 1.84 -25.17 -4.15
CA GLY A 156 0.90 -26.14 -4.72
C GLY A 156 -0.21 -25.51 -5.59
N GLY A 157 0.02 -24.33 -6.17
CA GLY A 157 -0.97 -23.58 -6.95
C GLY A 157 -1.78 -22.56 -6.14
N GLN A 158 -1.79 -22.65 -4.80
CA GLN A 158 -2.39 -21.63 -3.94
C GLN A 158 -1.49 -20.38 -3.91
N ARG A 159 -2.09 -19.19 -4.06
CA ARG A 159 -1.39 -17.92 -3.85
C ARG A 159 -1.41 -17.58 -2.37
N GLU A 160 -0.29 -17.09 -1.85
CA GLU A 160 -0.15 -16.76 -0.43
C GLU A 160 0.65 -15.47 -0.26
N SER A 161 0.27 -14.65 0.71
CA SER A 161 1.13 -13.63 1.31
C SER A 161 1.77 -14.20 2.58
N ILE A 162 3.08 -13.98 2.74
CA ILE A 162 3.88 -14.57 3.81
C ILE A 162 4.59 -13.45 4.57
N ILE A 163 4.54 -13.47 5.90
CA ILE A 163 5.55 -12.82 6.74
C ILE A 163 6.56 -13.87 7.16
N ARG A 164 7.84 -13.58 6.94
CA ARG A 164 8.95 -14.46 7.33
C ARG A 164 10.01 -13.68 8.10
N ARG A 165 10.55 -14.30 9.14
CA ARG A 165 11.69 -13.83 9.92
C ARG A 165 12.98 -14.46 9.41
N PHE A 166 14.03 -13.66 9.33
CA PHE A 166 15.41 -14.04 9.03
C PHE A 166 16.35 -13.45 10.07
N ARG A 167 17.55 -14.00 10.17
CA ARG A 167 18.59 -13.53 11.09
C ARG A 167 19.92 -13.31 10.37
N SER A 168 20.65 -12.28 10.80
CA SER A 168 22.05 -12.09 10.44
C SER A 168 22.98 -12.69 11.50
N PHE A 169 24.07 -13.32 11.03
CA PHE A 169 25.14 -13.90 11.87
C PHE A 169 26.50 -13.23 11.65
N ASP A 170 26.53 -12.14 10.88
CA ASP A 170 27.72 -11.38 10.50
C ASP A 170 27.60 -9.90 10.90
N ASN A 171 26.90 -9.65 12.02
CA ASN A 171 26.64 -8.32 12.58
C ASN A 171 25.85 -7.39 11.64
N GLY A 172 24.83 -7.92 10.95
CA GLY A 172 23.92 -7.14 10.11
C GLY A 172 24.50 -6.79 8.74
N LEU A 173 25.49 -7.54 8.24
CA LEU A 173 26.03 -7.35 6.90
C LEU A 173 25.21 -8.11 5.85
N THR A 174 24.78 -9.33 6.16
CA THR A 174 23.90 -10.17 5.32
C THR A 174 22.90 -10.96 6.18
N LEU A 175 21.79 -11.40 5.57
CA LEU A 175 20.88 -12.38 6.18
C LEU A 175 21.18 -13.79 5.67
N ASP A 176 21.09 -14.76 6.57
CA ASP A 176 21.15 -16.17 6.22
C ASP A 176 19.76 -16.65 5.78
N ASP A 177 19.60 -16.98 4.50
CA ASP A 177 18.32 -17.43 3.97
C ASP A 177 17.98 -18.87 4.40
N THR A 178 18.93 -19.62 4.99
CA THR A 178 18.71 -20.99 5.47
C THR A 178 18.19 -21.06 6.92
N VAL A 179 18.32 -19.97 7.68
CA VAL A 179 17.83 -19.85 9.04
C VAL A 179 16.68 -18.86 9.08
N ASP A 180 15.47 -19.39 9.00
CA ASP A 180 14.24 -18.61 8.89
C ASP A 180 13.06 -19.21 9.65
N GLU A 181 12.00 -18.40 9.78
CA GLU A 181 10.74 -18.85 10.35
C GLU A 181 9.55 -18.15 9.68
N ILE A 182 8.50 -18.92 9.36
CA ILE A 182 7.23 -18.34 8.90
C ILE A 182 6.49 -17.78 10.12
N ILE A 183 6.24 -16.48 10.11
CA ILE A 183 5.45 -15.80 11.13
C ILE A 183 3.96 -15.88 10.78
N LEU A 184 3.59 -15.58 9.54
CA LEU A 184 2.19 -15.58 9.12
C LEU A 184 2.06 -16.00 7.66
N THR A 185 1.01 -16.76 7.34
CA THR A 185 0.63 -17.14 5.97
C THR A 185 -0.83 -16.78 5.76
N ILE A 186 -1.13 -16.01 4.72
CA ILE A 186 -2.48 -15.59 4.34
C ILE A 186 -2.74 -16.07 2.91
N PRO A 187 -3.70 -16.99 2.70
CA PRO A 187 -4.16 -17.34 1.35
C PRO A 187 -4.72 -16.11 0.62
N GLN A 188 -4.41 -16.00 -0.66
CA GLN A 188 -4.87 -14.93 -1.55
C GLN A 188 -5.77 -15.53 -2.64
N ASP A 189 -6.94 -14.93 -2.87
CA ASP A 189 -7.85 -15.36 -3.94
C ASP A 189 -7.28 -14.98 -5.32
N ASN A 190 -6.80 -13.73 -5.46
CA ASN A 190 -6.27 -13.19 -6.70
C ASN A 190 -4.81 -12.75 -6.59
N SER A 191 -4.32 -12.22 -7.71
CA SER A 191 -2.93 -11.83 -7.90
C SER A 191 -2.70 -10.32 -7.70
N ASN A 192 -3.69 -9.62 -7.16
CA ASN A 192 -3.71 -8.18 -6.88
C ASN A 192 -4.39 -7.95 -5.51
N HIS A 193 -4.30 -6.72 -5.02
CA HIS A 193 -4.65 -6.26 -3.68
C HIS A 193 -4.03 -7.13 -2.59
N ASN A 194 -2.73 -7.41 -2.72
CA ASN A 194 -2.02 -8.26 -1.78
C ASN A 194 -1.64 -7.52 -0.48
N GLY A 195 -1.57 -6.18 -0.52
CA GLY A 195 -1.05 -5.37 0.58
C GLY A 195 0.43 -5.68 0.82
N GLY A 196 0.80 -6.00 2.06
CA GLY A 196 2.10 -6.56 2.39
C GLY A 196 3.12 -5.59 2.96
N GLN A 197 2.78 -4.32 3.16
CA GLN A 197 3.63 -3.43 3.96
C GLN A 197 3.65 -3.89 5.42
N ILE A 198 4.84 -3.90 6.01
CA ILE A 198 5.07 -4.24 7.42
C ILE A 198 5.95 -3.18 8.09
N ALA A 199 5.73 -2.93 9.38
CA ALA A 199 6.53 -2.02 10.19
C ALA A 199 6.38 -2.33 11.69
N PHE A 200 7.39 -2.04 12.49
CA PHE A 200 7.24 -2.07 13.95
C PHE A 200 6.65 -0.76 14.46
N GLY A 201 5.68 -0.87 15.36
CA GLY A 201 5.14 0.27 16.10
C GLY A 201 6.05 0.66 17.28
N PRO A 202 5.83 1.84 17.87
CA PRO A 202 6.55 2.27 19.08
C PRO A 202 6.27 1.41 20.31
N ASP A 203 5.24 0.57 20.26
CA ASP A 203 4.86 -0.42 21.26
C ASP A 203 5.60 -1.76 21.09
N GLY A 204 6.48 -1.88 20.10
CA GLY A 204 7.30 -3.07 19.87
C GLY A 204 6.64 -4.17 19.05
N PHE A 205 5.40 -3.99 18.60
CA PHE A 205 4.71 -5.00 17.80
C PHE A 205 4.89 -4.80 16.30
N LEU A 206 4.87 -5.90 15.56
CA LEU A 206 4.91 -5.89 14.10
C LEU A 206 3.51 -5.66 13.56
N TYR A 207 3.33 -4.58 12.80
CA TYR A 207 2.10 -4.27 12.10
C TYR A 207 2.20 -4.68 10.64
N ALA A 208 1.11 -5.19 10.09
CA ALA A 208 1.01 -5.58 8.69
C ALA A 208 -0.35 -5.24 8.09
N GLY A 209 -0.34 -4.60 6.92
CA GLY A 209 -1.55 -4.27 6.16
C GLY A 209 -1.81 -5.28 5.05
N TRP A 210 -3.05 -5.75 4.94
CA TRP A 210 -3.48 -6.74 3.96
C TRP A 210 -4.58 -6.16 3.08
N GLY A 211 -4.44 -6.30 1.76
CA GLY A 211 -5.57 -6.00 0.88
C GLY A 211 -6.64 -7.09 0.96
N ASP A 212 -7.76 -6.86 0.29
CA ASP A 212 -8.95 -7.71 0.29
C ASP A 212 -8.78 -9.06 -0.46
N GLY A 213 -7.61 -9.32 -1.04
CA GLY A 213 -7.37 -10.52 -1.85
C GLY A 213 -7.73 -10.34 -3.32
N GLY A 214 -8.16 -9.14 -3.72
CA GLY A 214 -8.24 -8.69 -5.09
C GLY A 214 -9.51 -9.09 -5.82
N GLY A 215 -9.48 -8.89 -7.14
CA GLY A 215 -10.69 -8.85 -7.96
C GLY A 215 -11.36 -7.47 -7.94
N GLY A 216 -11.96 -7.08 -9.06
CA GLY A 216 -12.64 -5.79 -9.17
C GLY A 216 -13.89 -5.75 -8.29
N GLY A 217 -13.93 -4.82 -7.32
CA GLY A 217 -15.09 -4.57 -6.47
C GLY A 217 -15.24 -5.52 -5.26
N ASP A 218 -14.14 -6.11 -4.76
CA ASP A 218 -14.13 -7.08 -3.66
C ASP A 218 -15.18 -8.21 -3.84
N PRO A 219 -15.08 -9.01 -4.91
CA PRO A 219 -16.11 -10.00 -5.25
C PRO A 219 -16.22 -11.15 -4.24
N PHE A 220 -15.28 -11.26 -3.30
CA PHE A 220 -15.26 -12.28 -2.25
C PHE A 220 -15.65 -11.72 -0.88
N GLU A 221 -15.92 -10.41 -0.79
CA GLU A 221 -16.32 -9.67 0.42
C GLU A 221 -15.40 -9.94 1.62
N ARG A 222 -14.11 -10.17 1.36
CA ARG A 222 -13.19 -10.66 2.41
C ARG A 222 -12.97 -9.63 3.49
N ALA A 223 -13.00 -8.35 3.14
CA ALA A 223 -12.82 -7.26 4.08
C ALA A 223 -13.97 -7.14 5.12
N GLN A 224 -15.11 -7.79 4.87
CA GLN A 224 -16.25 -7.82 5.80
C GLN A 224 -16.39 -9.16 6.55
N ASP A 225 -15.57 -10.16 6.22
CA ASP A 225 -15.61 -11.48 6.84
C ASP A 225 -14.51 -11.62 7.91
N ASN A 226 -14.92 -11.60 9.18
CA ASN A 226 -14.02 -11.71 10.34
C ASN A 226 -13.32 -13.08 10.45
N ASN A 227 -13.60 -14.05 9.58
CA ASN A 227 -12.86 -15.31 9.49
C ASN A 227 -11.57 -15.19 8.65
N TYR A 228 -11.36 -14.06 7.97
CA TYR A 228 -10.20 -13.81 7.11
C TYR A 228 -9.40 -12.60 7.60
N LEU A 229 -8.09 -12.63 7.34
CA LEU A 229 -7.19 -11.50 7.62
C LEU A 229 -7.08 -10.52 6.43
N LEU A 230 -7.76 -10.80 5.33
CA LEU A 230 -7.75 -9.95 4.14
C LEU A 230 -8.59 -8.68 4.38
N GLY A 231 -8.13 -7.55 3.85
CA GLY A 231 -8.76 -6.23 4.05
C GLY A 231 -8.55 -5.67 5.46
N THR A 232 -7.56 -6.17 6.21
CA THR A 232 -7.32 -5.79 7.61
C THR A 232 -5.95 -5.17 7.84
N PHE A 233 -5.77 -4.61 9.03
CA PHE A 233 -4.48 -4.22 9.58
C PHE A 233 -4.22 -5.04 10.84
N THR A 234 -3.22 -5.92 10.78
CA THR A 234 -2.87 -6.84 11.88
C THR A 234 -1.75 -6.27 12.75
N ARG A 235 -1.75 -6.64 14.04
CA ARG A 235 -0.72 -6.31 15.04
C ARG A 235 -0.26 -7.61 15.68
N ILE A 236 1.03 -7.91 15.58
CA ILE A 236 1.63 -9.22 15.87
C ILE A 236 2.72 -9.06 16.92
N ASP A 237 2.66 -9.86 17.99
CA ASP A 237 3.74 -9.96 18.98
C ASP A 237 4.72 -11.05 18.59
N VAL A 238 5.82 -10.65 17.94
CA VAL A 238 6.87 -11.57 17.46
C VAL A 238 7.82 -12.05 18.55
N ASP A 239 7.76 -11.46 19.74
CA ASP A 239 8.60 -11.80 20.91
C ASP A 239 7.83 -12.63 21.95
N GLY A 240 6.49 -12.58 21.94
CA GLY A 240 5.62 -13.20 22.93
C GLY A 240 5.37 -14.71 22.76
N GLY A 241 5.96 -15.37 21.76
CA GLY A 241 5.76 -16.80 21.54
C GLY A 241 6.43 -17.34 20.28
N VAL A 242 6.19 -18.62 19.99
CA VAL A 242 6.64 -19.29 18.76
C VAL A 242 5.42 -19.77 17.99
N PRO A 243 5.18 -19.31 16.75
CA PRO A 243 5.96 -18.32 16.01
C PRO A 243 5.69 -16.85 16.38
N TYR A 244 4.60 -16.57 17.11
CA TYR A 244 4.21 -15.24 17.62
C TYR A 244 3.09 -15.39 18.66
N ALA A 245 2.69 -14.29 19.31
CA ALA A 245 1.51 -14.16 20.15
C ALA A 245 0.54 -13.07 19.66
N ILE A 246 -0.71 -13.15 20.11
CA ILE A 246 -1.70 -12.07 19.91
C ILE A 246 -1.54 -11.09 21.08
N PRO A 247 -1.28 -9.80 20.82
CA PRO A 247 -1.17 -8.79 21.87
C PRO A 247 -2.42 -8.75 22.76
N ALA A 248 -2.22 -8.53 24.07
CA ALA A 248 -3.31 -8.36 25.05
C ALA A 248 -4.09 -7.03 24.87
#